data_AF-A0A2H9MHF9-F1
#
_entry.id   AF-A0A2H9MHF9-F1
#
_cell.length_a   1.000
_cell.length_b   1.000
_cell.length_c   1.000
_cell.angle_alpha   90.00
_cell.angle_beta   90.00
_cell.angle_gamma   90.00
#
_symmetry.space_group_name_H-M   'P 1'
#
loop_
_entity.id
_entity.type
_entity.pdbx_description
1 polymer ?
#
loop_
_entity_poly.entity_id
_entity_poly.type
_entity_poly.pdbx_seq_one_letter_code
_entity_poly.pdbx_strand_id
1 'polypeptide(L)'
;LIIGIDPGERPGVAVVGDDEIIQTKQAETPEEVKTIIENVFRDYHSENRRIRIGNGAKIFRDRTINAITDFNVPIEIVDEAGTTKRMEDDIEAAIEIAFGKGKEIRFLSEIRPTHGDLKRIQDESRILSGSITISEELAELVAKGEMSLEEAIRRQKRKR
;
A
#
# COMPACT_ATOMS: atom_id res chain seq x y z
N LEU A 1 5.61 -14.88 -12.26
CA LEU A 1 4.84 -13.62 -12.10
C LEU A 1 5.02 -13.11 -10.67
N ILE A 2 5.54 -11.90 -10.51
CA ILE A 2 5.76 -11.25 -9.22
C ILE A 2 4.96 -9.96 -9.20
N ILE A 3 4.27 -9.69 -8.10
CA ILE A 3 3.59 -8.42 -7.85
C ILE A 3 4.34 -7.71 -6.72
N GLY A 4 4.97 -6.58 -7.01
CA GLY A 4 5.56 -5.69 -6.02
C GLY A 4 4.56 -4.64 -5.58
N ILE A 5 4.51 -4.36 -4.27
CA ILE A 5 3.58 -3.40 -3.67
C ILE A 5 4.36 -2.46 -2.75
N ASP A 6 4.31 -1.17 -3.05
CA ASP A 6 4.75 -0.12 -2.14
C ASP A 6 3.59 0.29 -1.23
N PRO A 7 3.66 0.02 0.09
CA PRO A 7 2.57 0.31 1.00
C PRO A 7 2.42 1.81 1.25
N GLY A 8 1.19 2.29 1.18
CA GLY A 8 0.84 3.70 1.43
C GLY A 8 -0.67 3.87 1.55
N GLU A 9 -1.13 5.10 1.74
CA GLU A 9 -2.58 5.39 1.64
C GLU A 9 -3.11 5.02 0.26
N ARG A 10 -2.29 5.23 -0.77
CA ARG A 10 -2.55 4.91 -2.17
C ARG A 10 -1.43 4.02 -2.70
N PRO A 11 -1.46 2.71 -2.40
CA PRO A 11 -0.34 1.82 -2.69
C PRO A 11 0.04 1.80 -4.17
N GLY A 12 1.35 1.87 -4.45
CA GLY A 12 1.91 1.56 -5.76
C GLY A 12 1.93 0.05 -5.99
N VAL A 13 1.57 -0.40 -7.19
CA VAL A 13 1.58 -1.81 -7.58
C VAL A 13 2.33 -1.98 -8.90
N ALA A 14 3.31 -2.87 -8.93
CA ALA A 14 4.06 -3.26 -10.12
C ALA A 14 3.90 -4.76 -10.39
N VAL A 15 3.64 -5.13 -11.64
CA VAL A 15 3.50 -6.51 -12.07
C VAL A 15 4.67 -6.86 -12.99
N VAL A 16 5.44 -7.87 -12.59
CA VAL A 16 6.66 -8.31 -13.28
C VAL A 16 6.51 -9.77 -13.71
N GLY A 17 6.83 -10.07 -14.97
CA GLY A 17 6.90 -11.43 -15.49
C GLY A 17 8.16 -11.58 -16.35
N ASP A 18 8.85 -12.70 -16.19
CA ASP A 18 10.08 -13.01 -16.93
C ASP A 18 11.10 -11.86 -16.91
N ASP A 19 11.27 -11.25 -15.73
CA ASP A 19 12.13 -10.09 -15.46
C ASP A 19 11.76 -8.79 -16.19
N GLU A 20 10.59 -8.73 -16.84
CA GLU A 20 10.06 -7.52 -17.48
C GLU A 20 8.84 -6.95 -16.75
N ILE A 21 8.72 -5.62 -16.74
CA ILE A 21 7.56 -4.92 -16.19
C ILE A 21 6.41 -5.04 -17.18
N ILE A 22 5.34 -5.72 -16.75
CA ILE A 22 4.13 -5.92 -17.56
C ILE A 22 3.20 -4.71 -17.43
N GLN A 23 2.97 -4.24 -16.20
CA GLN A 23 2.13 -3.09 -15.91
C GLN A 23 2.39 -2.52 -14.52
N THR A 24 2.02 -1.26 -14.34
CA THR A 24 2.00 -0.57 -13.05
C THR A 24 0.63 0.06 -12.81
N LYS A 25 0.22 0.13 -11.55
CA LYS A 25 -1.04 0.76 -11.11
C LYS A 25 -0.83 1.45 -9.78
N GLN A 26 -1.65 2.45 -9.50
CA GLN A 26 -1.74 3.06 -8.17
C GLN A 26 -3.14 2.80 -7.65
N ALA A 27 -3.24 2.15 -6.48
CA ALA A 27 -4.50 1.92 -5.79
C ALA A 27 -4.98 3.19 -5.09
N GLU A 28 -6.29 3.34 -4.91
CA GLU A 28 -6.91 4.38 -4.08
C GLU A 28 -6.83 4.04 -2.58
N THR A 29 -6.78 2.76 -2.23
CA THR A 29 -6.66 2.28 -0.84
C THR A 29 -5.82 0.99 -0.74
N PRO A 30 -5.28 0.66 0.46
CA PRO A 30 -4.69 -0.65 0.76
C PRO A 30 -5.54 -1.85 0.34
N GLU A 31 -6.86 -1.76 0.48
CA GLU A 31 -7.79 -2.86 0.20
C GLU A 31 -8.02 -3.07 -1.31
N GLU A 32 -7.96 -2.01 -2.11
CA GLU A 32 -8.13 -2.11 -3.57
C GLU A 32 -7.03 -2.95 -4.24
N VAL A 33 -5.85 -3.07 -3.60
CA VAL A 33 -4.76 -3.94 -4.05
C VAL A 33 -5.26 -5.36 -4.31
N LYS A 34 -6.22 -5.86 -3.51
CA LYS A 34 -6.85 -7.16 -3.74
C LYS A 34 -7.47 -7.26 -5.13
N THR A 35 -8.30 -6.30 -5.50
CA THR A 35 -8.97 -6.24 -6.80
C THR A 35 -7.96 -6.15 -7.94
N ILE A 36 -6.87 -5.40 -7.75
CA ILE A 36 -5.77 -5.32 -8.73
C ILE A 36 -5.14 -6.70 -8.93
N ILE A 37 -4.80 -7.40 -7.84
CA ILE A 37 -4.20 -8.75 -7.89
C ILE A 37 -5.14 -9.75 -8.55
N GLU A 38 -6.44 -9.73 -8.21
CA GLU A 38 -7.44 -10.62 -8.83
C GLU A 38 -7.49 -10.46 -10.35
N ASN A 39 -7.48 -9.23 -10.84
CA ASN A 39 -7.45 -8.95 -12.27
C ASN A 39 -6.14 -9.43 -12.91
N VAL A 40 -5.00 -9.15 -12.28
CA VAL A 40 -3.68 -9.63 -12.75
C VAL A 40 -3.65 -11.17 -12.84
N PHE A 41 -4.14 -11.86 -11.82
CA PHE A 41 -4.17 -13.32 -11.79
C PHE A 41 -5.18 -13.94 -12.76
N ARG A 42 -6.20 -13.19 -13.19
CA ARG A 42 -7.13 -13.57 -14.25
C ARG A 42 -6.50 -13.40 -15.63
N ASP A 43 -5.81 -12.28 -15.84
CA ASP A 43 -5.25 -11.89 -17.14
C ASP A 43 -3.94 -12.65 -17.46
N TYR A 44 -3.17 -13.01 -16.43
CA TYR A 44 -1.87 -13.66 -16.57
C TYR A 44 -1.81 -15.02 -15.84
N HIS A 45 -1.72 -16.10 -16.62
CA HIS A 45 -1.50 -17.44 -16.10
C HIS A 45 -0.01 -17.69 -15.83
N SER A 46 0.32 -18.11 -14.62
CA SER A 46 1.70 -18.43 -14.21
C SER A 46 1.68 -19.43 -13.07
N GLU A 47 2.52 -20.46 -13.14
CA GLU A 47 2.65 -21.48 -12.09
C GLU A 47 3.39 -20.93 -10.85
N ASN A 48 4.28 -19.95 -11.06
CA ASN A 48 5.07 -19.32 -10.00
C ASN A 48 4.60 -17.88 -9.78
N ARG A 49 3.56 -17.74 -8.95
CA ARG A 49 3.03 -16.45 -8.48
C ARG A 49 3.63 -16.08 -7.12
N ARG A 50 3.93 -14.80 -6.92
CA ARG A 50 4.44 -14.27 -5.66
C ARG A 50 4.05 -12.82 -5.48
N ILE A 51 3.83 -12.42 -4.23
CA ILE A 51 3.58 -11.04 -3.85
C ILE A 51 4.72 -10.57 -2.95
N ARG A 52 5.24 -9.38 -3.22
CA ARG A 52 6.28 -8.71 -2.44
C ARG A 52 5.75 -7.36 -1.97
N ILE A 53 5.95 -7.06 -0.70
CA ILE A 53 5.47 -5.81 -0.09
C ILE A 53 6.64 -5.12 0.60
N GLY A 54 6.75 -3.81 0.43
CA GLY A 54 7.70 -2.98 1.13
C GLY A 54 7.57 -3.08 2.66
N ASN A 55 8.67 -2.88 3.39
CA ASN A 55 8.66 -2.85 4.86
C ASN A 55 8.22 -1.49 5.43
N GLY A 56 8.03 -0.48 4.56
CA GLY A 56 7.56 0.85 4.92
C GLY A 56 6.11 0.90 5.42
N ALA A 57 5.69 2.11 5.84
CA ALA A 57 4.30 2.46 6.15
C ALA A 57 3.49 1.38 6.88
N LYS A 58 3.98 0.95 8.06
CA LYS A 58 3.51 -0.23 8.80
C LYS A 58 2.00 -0.44 8.80
N ILE A 59 1.20 0.59 9.10
CA ILE A 59 -0.27 0.49 9.10
C ILE A 59 -0.82 0.09 7.74
N PHE A 60 -0.38 0.79 6.69
CA PHE A 60 -0.88 0.56 5.34
C PHE A 60 -0.42 -0.78 4.80
N ARG A 61 0.82 -1.15 5.09
CA ARG A 61 1.35 -2.48 4.81
C ARG A 61 0.51 -3.57 5.47
N ASP A 62 0.24 -3.43 6.77
CA ASP A 62 -0.55 -4.42 7.52
C ASP A 62 -1.99 -4.51 6.99
N ARG A 63 -2.60 -3.38 6.59
CA ARG A 63 -3.89 -3.36 5.87
C ARG A 63 -3.84 -4.09 4.54
N THR A 64 -2.84 -3.80 3.71
CA THR A 64 -2.63 -4.46 2.42
C THR A 64 -2.46 -5.97 2.60
N ILE A 65 -1.65 -6.41 3.57
CA ILE A 65 -1.46 -7.84 3.89
C ILE A 65 -2.80 -8.47 4.27
N ASN A 66 -3.55 -7.84 5.18
CA ASN A 66 -4.84 -8.35 5.62
C ASN A 66 -5.86 -8.45 4.46
N ALA A 67 -5.78 -7.54 3.49
CA ALA A 67 -6.67 -7.54 2.31
C ALA A 67 -6.37 -8.66 1.31
N ILE A 68 -5.12 -9.17 1.29
CA ILE A 68 -4.64 -10.11 0.26
C ILE A 68 -4.25 -11.48 0.83
N THR A 69 -4.39 -11.70 2.14
CA THR A 69 -3.98 -12.96 2.78
C THR A 69 -4.76 -14.19 2.32
N ASP A 70 -5.90 -14.00 1.67
CA ASP A 70 -6.76 -15.08 1.16
C ASP A 70 -6.26 -15.64 -0.19
N PHE A 71 -5.31 -14.96 -0.86
CA PHE A 71 -4.61 -15.58 -1.97
C PHE A 71 -3.68 -16.68 -1.47
N ASN A 72 -3.82 -17.88 -2.04
CA ASN A 72 -2.92 -18.99 -1.79
C ASN A 72 -1.60 -18.84 -2.57
N VAL A 73 -0.89 -17.72 -2.36
CA VAL A 73 0.40 -17.40 -2.97
C VAL A 73 1.39 -16.93 -1.90
N PRO A 74 2.70 -17.18 -2.06
CA PRO A 74 3.70 -16.66 -1.13
C PRO A 74 3.70 -15.13 -1.09
N ILE A 75 3.65 -14.57 0.13
CA ILE A 75 3.77 -13.14 0.41
C ILE A 75 5.08 -12.90 1.14
N GLU A 76 5.89 -11.96 0.64
CA GLU A 76 7.18 -11.60 1.23
C GLU A 76 7.24 -10.13 1.62
N ILE A 77 7.90 -9.84 2.74
CA ILE A 77 8.28 -8.47 3.11
C ILE A 77 9.69 -8.19 2.61
N VAL A 78 9.84 -7.14 1.81
CA VAL A 78 11.11 -6.65 1.27
C VAL A 78 11.60 -5.50 2.14
N ASP A 79 12.81 -5.65 2.69
CA ASP A 79 13.42 -4.63 3.54
C ASP A 79 14.12 -3.59 2.64
N GLU A 80 13.53 -2.42 2.49
CA GLU A 80 14.08 -1.28 1.71
C GLU A 80 15.18 -0.52 2.48
N ALA A 81 15.94 -1.22 3.33
CA ALA A 81 16.97 -0.63 4.16
C ALA A 81 18.08 0.00 3.31
N GLY A 82 17.90 1.26 2.89
CA GLY A 82 18.85 1.96 2.04
C GLY A 82 18.37 3.25 1.36
N THR A 83 17.07 3.47 1.19
CA THR A 83 16.60 4.60 0.37
C THR A 83 15.69 5.54 1.14
N THR A 84 16.29 6.37 1.99
CA THR A 84 15.75 7.70 2.32
C THR A 84 15.89 8.64 1.12
N LYS A 85 15.57 8.16 -0.09
CA LYS A 85 15.18 9.05 -1.18
C LYS A 85 13.68 9.20 -1.02
N ARG A 86 13.20 10.43 -0.95
CA ARG A 86 11.80 10.71 -1.27
C ARG A 86 11.62 10.21 -2.71
N MET A 87 11.18 8.97 -2.89
CA MET A 87 10.71 8.55 -4.19
C MET A 87 9.48 9.38 -4.45
N GLU A 88 9.55 10.23 -5.47
CA GLU A 88 8.44 11.11 -5.83
C GLU A 88 7.31 10.32 -6.51
N ASP A 89 7.54 9.03 -6.82
CA ASP A 89 6.60 8.16 -7.50
C ASP A 89 6.52 6.77 -6.82
N ASP A 90 5.37 6.50 -6.17
CA ASP A 90 5.05 5.21 -5.51
C ASP A 90 5.20 4.02 -6.48
N ILE A 91 5.13 4.26 -7.80
CA ILE A 91 5.29 3.23 -8.83
C ILE A 91 6.73 2.74 -8.93
N GLU A 92 7.72 3.63 -8.81
CA GLU A 92 9.15 3.26 -8.90
C GLU A 92 9.54 2.38 -7.71
N ALA A 93 9.07 2.72 -6.51
CA ALA A 93 9.22 1.91 -5.30
C ALA A 93 8.61 0.51 -5.49
N ALA A 94 7.39 0.43 -6.03
CA ALA A 94 6.73 -0.85 -6.29
C ALA A 94 7.53 -1.75 -7.25
N ILE A 95 8.20 -1.17 -8.25
CA ILE A 95 9.10 -1.90 -9.16
C ILE A 95 10.32 -2.43 -8.40
N GLU A 96 10.99 -1.60 -7.60
CA GLU A 96 12.15 -2.04 -6.81
C GLU A 96 11.78 -3.18 -5.85
N ILE A 97 10.62 -3.08 -5.20
CA ILE A 97 10.06 -4.11 -4.33
C ILE A 97 9.78 -5.39 -5.12
N ALA A 98 9.25 -5.29 -6.35
CA ALA A 98 9.01 -6.45 -7.20
C ALA A 98 10.30 -7.22 -7.51
N PHE A 99 11.44 -6.54 -7.71
CA PHE A 99 12.73 -7.18 -7.97
C PHE A 99 13.50 -7.57 -6.70
N GLY A 100 13.24 -6.92 -5.57
CA GLY A 100 13.92 -7.13 -4.30
C GLY A 100 13.72 -8.52 -3.70
N LYS A 101 14.64 -8.94 -2.81
CA LYS A 101 14.48 -10.20 -2.05
C LYS A 101 13.71 -9.92 -0.76
N GLY A 102 12.64 -10.67 -0.53
CA GLY A 102 11.84 -10.56 0.68
C GLY A 102 11.95 -11.77 1.61
N LYS A 103 11.37 -11.62 2.81
CA LYS A 103 11.18 -12.69 3.80
C LYS A 103 9.70 -13.10 3.80
N GLU A 104 9.42 -14.38 3.61
CA GLU A 104 8.06 -14.91 3.64
C GLU A 104 7.38 -14.67 5.00
N ILE A 105 6.11 -14.26 4.97
CA ILE A 105 5.28 -14.05 6.16
C ILE A 105 4.07 -14.98 6.17
N ARG A 106 3.52 -15.25 7.36
CA ARG A 106 2.41 -16.21 7.55
C ARG A 106 1.28 -15.75 8.48
N PHE A 107 1.23 -14.48 8.88
CA PHE A 107 0.29 -14.02 9.91
C PHE A 107 -0.41 -12.70 9.56
N LEU A 108 -1.63 -12.58 10.08
CA LEU A 108 -2.43 -11.37 10.11
C LEU A 108 -1.93 -10.42 11.20
N SER A 109 -1.94 -9.12 10.92
CA SER A 109 -1.56 -8.09 11.88
C SER A 109 -2.81 -7.38 12.42
N GLU A 110 -2.88 -7.21 13.75
CA GLU A 110 -3.88 -6.33 14.36
C GLU A 110 -3.51 -4.86 14.09
N ILE A 111 -4.43 -4.11 13.49
CA ILE A 111 -4.20 -2.70 13.14
C ILE A 111 -4.48 -1.84 14.36
N ARG A 112 -3.43 -1.33 15.00
CA ARG A 112 -3.50 -0.38 16.11
C ARG A 112 -2.69 0.87 15.77
N PRO A 113 -3.34 1.95 15.29
CA PRO A 113 -2.64 3.16 14.92
C PRO A 113 -1.94 3.81 16.11
N THR A 114 -0.68 4.23 15.93
CA THR A 114 0.02 5.05 16.91
C THR A 114 -0.22 6.53 16.64
N HIS A 115 0.04 7.40 17.62
CA HIS A 115 -0.04 8.84 17.40
C HIS A 115 0.87 9.33 16.26
N GLY A 116 2.04 8.70 16.08
CA GLY A 116 2.94 9.00 14.96
C GLY A 116 2.33 8.66 13.60
N ASP A 117 1.57 7.57 13.51
CA ASP A 117 0.90 7.19 12.28
C ASP A 117 -0.23 8.17 11.94
N LEU A 118 -1.05 8.54 12.94
CA LEU A 118 -2.12 9.52 12.76
C LEU A 118 -1.55 10.87 12.31
N LYS A 119 -0.41 11.27 12.90
CA LYS A 119 0.28 12.50 12.52
C LYS A 119 0.72 12.48 11.06
N ARG A 120 1.24 11.35 10.59
CA ARG A 120 1.67 11.19 9.20
C ARG A 120 0.50 11.30 8.23
N ILE A 121 -0.63 10.66 8.53
CA ILE A 121 -1.88 10.76 7.76
C ILE A 121 -2.37 12.22 7.69
N GLN A 122 -2.30 12.94 8.80
CA GLN A 122 -2.66 14.37 8.84
C GLN A 122 -1.73 15.24 7.99
N ASP A 123 -0.44 14.92 7.96
CA ASP A 123 0.54 15.62 7.13
C ASP A 123 0.32 15.29 5.64
N GLU A 124 0.04 14.03 5.29
CA GLU A 124 -0.38 13.59 3.94
C GLU A 124 -1.66 14.29 3.49
N SER A 125 -2.66 14.41 4.37
CA SER A 125 -3.90 15.13 4.06
C SER A 125 -3.62 16.57 3.65
N ARG A 126 -2.69 17.24 4.34
CA ARG A 126 -2.29 18.62 4.05
C ARG A 126 -1.53 18.71 2.73
N ILE A 127 -0.64 17.77 2.44
CA ILE A 127 0.11 17.71 1.19
C ILE A 127 -0.85 17.55 0.02
N LEU A 128 -1.71 16.52 0.05
CA LEU A 128 -2.63 16.19 -1.03
C LEU A 128 -3.65 17.31 -1.31
N SER A 129 -4.18 17.92 -0.24
CA SER A 129 -5.15 19.02 -0.36
C SER A 129 -4.52 20.40 -0.51
N GLY A 130 -3.20 20.51 -0.40
CA GLY A 130 -2.43 21.75 -0.33
C GLY A 130 -2.54 22.55 0.97
N SER A 131 -3.55 22.30 1.83
CA SER A 131 -3.78 23.14 3.02
C SER A 131 -4.59 22.50 4.16
N ILE A 132 -5.25 21.37 3.93
CA ILE A 132 -6.22 20.80 4.87
C ILE A 132 -5.59 19.68 5.66
N THR A 133 -5.46 19.94 6.96
CA THR A 133 -5.17 18.90 7.96
C THR A 133 -6.49 18.36 8.50
N ILE A 134 -6.70 17.05 8.39
CA ILE A 134 -7.88 16.36 8.93
C ILE A 134 -7.78 16.18 10.46
N SER A 135 -8.91 16.04 11.15
CA SER A 135 -8.92 15.76 12.59
C SER A 135 -8.29 14.40 12.92
N GLU A 136 -7.86 14.22 14.17
CA GLU A 136 -7.32 12.93 14.65
C GLU A 136 -8.35 11.80 14.53
N GLU A 137 -9.62 12.09 14.82
CA GLU A 137 -10.74 11.15 14.61
C GLU A 137 -10.84 10.69 13.15
N LEU A 138 -10.73 11.61 12.17
CA LEU A 138 -10.76 11.25 10.76
C LEU A 138 -9.50 10.48 10.35
N ALA A 139 -8.34 10.86 10.87
CA ALA A 139 -7.09 10.15 10.63
C ALA A 139 -7.13 8.72 11.18
N GLU A 140 -7.81 8.50 12.31
CA GLU A 140 -7.98 7.16 12.89
C GLU A 140 -8.87 6.27 12.00
N LEU A 141 -9.96 6.82 11.46
CA LEU A 141 -10.80 6.11 10.49
C LEU A 141 -10.01 5.74 9.22
N VAL A 142 -9.18 6.66 8.73
CA VAL A 142 -8.29 6.38 7.59
C VAL A 142 -7.27 5.30 7.96
N ALA A 143 -6.63 5.40 9.13
CA ALA A 143 -5.64 4.43 9.57
C ALA A 143 -6.20 3.01 9.72
N LYS A 144 -7.47 2.88 10.16
CA LYS A 144 -8.17 1.60 10.27
C LYS A 144 -8.73 1.07 8.95
N GLY A 145 -8.72 1.89 7.90
CA GLY A 145 -9.30 1.56 6.60
C GLY A 145 -10.82 1.66 6.53
N GLU A 146 -11.43 2.37 7.46
CA GLU A 146 -12.85 2.66 7.47
C GLU A 146 -13.21 3.82 6.51
N MET A 147 -12.20 4.55 6.02
CA MET A 147 -12.36 5.70 5.12
C MET A 147 -11.09 5.94 4.29
N SER A 148 -11.22 6.49 3.07
CA SER A 148 -10.06 6.98 2.30
C SER A 148 -9.61 8.37 2.74
N LEU A 149 -8.36 8.74 2.43
CA LEU A 149 -7.84 10.07 2.73
C LEU A 149 -8.66 11.16 2.03
N GLU A 150 -9.00 10.98 0.75
CA GLU A 150 -9.77 11.94 -0.03
C GLU A 150 -11.17 12.15 0.54
N GLU A 151 -11.81 11.07 1.00
CA GLU A 151 -13.09 11.18 1.69
C GLU A 151 -12.94 11.95 3.01
N ALA A 152 -11.90 11.65 3.80
CA ALA A 152 -11.63 12.37 5.03
C ALA A 152 -11.40 13.87 4.79
N ILE A 153 -10.61 14.24 3.76
CA ILE A 153 -10.41 15.63 3.34
C ILE A 153 -11.73 16.29 2.95
N ARG A 154 -12.57 15.60 2.15
CA ARG A 154 -13.89 16.13 1.75
C ARG A 154 -14.80 16.35 2.96
N ARG A 155 -14.82 15.43 3.93
CA ARG A 155 -15.59 15.59 5.17
C ARG A 155 -15.07 16.75 6.02
N GLN A 156 -13.74 16.90 6.13
CA GLN A 156 -13.12 18.01 6.86
C GLN A 156 -13.46 19.37 6.24
N LYS A 157 -13.50 19.47 4.89
CA LYS A 157 -13.92 20.67 4.16
C LYS A 157 -15.34 21.10 4.51
N ARG A 158 -16.28 20.14 4.65
CA ARG A 158 -17.70 20.41 4.93
C ARG A 158 -17.98 20.84 6.38
N LYS A 159 -17.07 20.53 7.32
CA LYS A 159 -17.18 20.92 8.73
C LYS A 159 -16.65 22.34 9.02
N ARG A 160 -15.97 22.98 8.07
CA ARG A 160 -15.48 24.37 8.16
C ARG A 160 -16.47 25.33 7.51
#